data_AF-A0A537MV76-F1
#
_entry.id   AF-A0A537MV76-F1
#
_cell.length_a   1.000
_cell.length_b   1.000
_cell.length_c   1.000
_cell.angle_alpha   90.00
_cell.angle_beta   90.00
_cell.angle_gamma   90.00
#
_symmetry.space_group_name_H-M   'P 1'
#
loop_
_entity.id
_entity.type
_entity.pdbx_description
1 polymer ?
#
loop_
_entity_poly.entity_id
_entity_poly.type
_entity_poly.pdbx_seq_one_letter_code
_entity_poly.pdbx_strand_id
1 'polypeptide(L)'
;MFFLLRMAFWLGLVLVLLPRDKTPESEKQPQVGASEAVQAATAAVSDMSQFCKRQPAACEVGGQAATVIGQRAQQGARKLYQIITDKKSPDHTSSIGGNEDVAVSLAGMAPRDTLTVDDLNAEWHVPPAP
;
A
#
# COMPACT_ATOMS: atom_id res chain seq x y z
N MET A 1 -9.63 -5.88 13.25
CA MET A 1 -8.43 -6.73 13.07
C MET A 1 -7.35 -6.12 12.18
N PHE A 2 -7.67 -5.33 11.14
CA PHE A 2 -6.68 -4.72 10.23
C PHE A 2 -5.73 -3.69 10.87
N PHE A 3 -6.03 -3.23 12.10
CA PHE A 3 -5.20 -2.28 12.84
C PHE A 3 -3.83 -2.87 13.19
N LEU A 4 -3.78 -4.13 13.64
CA LEU A 4 -2.51 -4.79 13.98
C LEU A 4 -1.64 -5.00 12.74
N LEU A 5 -2.25 -5.38 11.61
CA LEU A 5 -1.53 -5.53 10.34
C LEU A 5 -0.98 -4.20 9.84
N ARG A 6 -1.78 -3.12 9.91
CA ARG A 6 -1.31 -1.78 9.57
C ARG A 6 -0.17 -1.34 10.47
N MET A 7 -0.32 -1.47 11.79
CA MET A 7 0.73 -1.09 12.73
C MET A 7 2.01 -1.91 12.53
N ALA A 8 1.91 -3.24 12.40
CA ALA A 8 3.07 -4.09 12.16
C ALA A 8 3.78 -3.76 10.83
N PHE A 9 3.01 -3.51 9.75
CA PHE A 9 3.55 -3.12 8.46
C PHE A 9 4.24 -1.74 8.51
N TRP A 10 3.57 -0.72 9.06
CA TRP A 10 4.11 0.63 9.14
C TRP A 10 5.31 0.71 10.09
N LEU A 11 5.24 0.06 11.25
CA LEU A 11 6.37 -0.03 12.18
C LEU A 11 7.55 -0.77 11.55
N GLY A 12 7.29 -1.89 10.87
CA GLY A 12 8.33 -2.64 10.15
C GLY A 12 8.99 -1.81 9.05
N LEU A 13 8.20 -1.10 8.24
CA LEU A 13 8.71 -0.21 7.19
C LEU A 13 9.56 0.93 7.76
N VAL A 14 9.08 1.58 8.84
CA VAL A 14 9.83 2.64 9.53
C VAL A 14 11.14 2.10 10.12
N LEU A 15 11.13 0.93 10.74
CA LEU A 15 12.32 0.26 11.29
C LEU A 15 13.35 -0.09 10.22
N VAL A 16 12.91 -0.41 9.00
CA VAL A 16 13.79 -0.68 7.85
C VAL A 16 14.37 0.61 7.26
N LEU A 17 13.56 1.68 7.21
CA LEU A 17 14.00 2.99 6.72
C LEU A 17 14.89 3.74 7.71
N LEU A 18 14.81 3.44 9.01
CA LEU A 18 15.67 4.04 10.01
C LEU A 18 17.13 3.61 9.79
N PRO A 19 18.07 4.57 9.57
CA PRO A 19 19.48 4.26 9.57
C PRO A 19 19.85 3.70 10.94
N ARG A 20 20.43 2.50 10.99
CA ARG A 20 21.00 2.00 12.24
C ARG A 20 22.36 2.66 12.47
N ASP A 21 22.41 3.54 13.46
CA ASP A 21 23.67 4.07 13.98
C ASP A 21 24.48 2.91 14.56
N LYS A 22 25.71 2.73 14.04
CA LYS A 22 26.66 1.77 14.61
C LYS A 22 27.27 2.38 15.87
N THR A 23 26.65 2.15 17.02
CA THR A 23 27.27 2.48 18.32
C THR A 23 28.25 1.37 18.73
N PRO A 24 29.34 1.67 19.46
CA PRO A 24 30.32 0.67 19.90
C PRO A 24 29.73 -0.42 20.83
N GLU A 25 28.50 -0.25 21.35
CA GLU A 25 27.76 -1.31 22.04
C GLU A 25 27.09 -2.32 21.09
N SER A 26 26.89 -1.97 19.81
CA SER A 26 26.32 -2.88 18.81
C SER A 26 27.25 -4.06 18.46
N GLU A 27 28.54 -4.00 18.81
CA GLU A 27 29.49 -5.11 18.66
C GLU A 27 29.37 -6.17 19.76
N LYS A 28 28.74 -5.83 20.91
CA LYS A 28 28.49 -6.75 22.02
C LYS A 28 27.11 -7.41 22.00
N GLN A 29 26.20 -6.89 21.17
CA GLN A 29 24.84 -7.40 21.06
C GLN A 29 24.76 -8.37 19.88
N PRO A 30 23.95 -9.45 19.96
CA PRO A 30 23.80 -10.38 18.85
C PRO A 30 23.35 -9.60 17.62
N GLN A 31 24.23 -9.48 16.63
CA GLN A 31 23.91 -8.84 15.36
C GLN A 31 22.96 -9.79 14.63
N VAL A 32 21.67 -9.66 14.90
CA VAL A 32 20.64 -10.47 14.24
C VAL A 32 20.75 -10.19 12.74
N GLY A 33 21.38 -11.13 12.04
CA GLY A 33 21.64 -11.00 10.61
C GLY A 33 20.35 -11.11 9.82
N ALA A 34 20.33 -10.57 8.60
CA ALA A 34 19.20 -10.77 7.69
C ALA A 34 18.90 -12.27 7.47
N SER A 35 19.94 -13.10 7.41
CA SER A 35 19.83 -14.55 7.32
C SER A 35 19.17 -15.18 8.55
N GLU A 36 19.49 -14.69 9.76
CA GLU A 36 18.97 -15.19 11.02
C GLU A 36 17.49 -14.80 11.21
N ALA A 37 17.12 -13.58 10.80
CA ALA A 37 15.73 -13.14 10.73
C ALA A 37 14.90 -13.95 9.73
N VAL A 38 15.47 -14.26 8.55
CA VAL A 38 14.82 -15.13 7.56
C VAL A 38 14.64 -16.55 8.09
N GLN A 39 15.64 -17.10 8.81
CA GLN A 39 15.53 -18.41 9.45
C GLN A 39 14.43 -18.43 10.53
N ALA A 40 14.34 -17.39 11.35
CA ALA A 40 13.29 -17.28 12.36
C ALA A 40 11.90 -17.17 11.73
N ALA A 41 11.76 -16.40 10.64
CA ALA A 41 10.51 -16.27 9.92
C ALA A 41 10.08 -17.59 9.27
N THR A 42 11.00 -18.33 8.63
CA THR A 42 10.68 -19.62 8.02
C THR A 42 10.33 -20.68 9.07
N ALA A 43 10.96 -20.64 10.25
CA ALA A 43 10.56 -21.48 11.38
C ALA A 43 9.11 -21.20 11.83
N ALA A 44 8.71 -19.93 11.94
CA ALA A 44 7.33 -19.58 12.26
C ALA A 44 6.32 -20.05 11.20
N VAL A 45 6.71 -20.01 9.92
CA VAL A 45 5.89 -20.56 8.83
C VAL A 45 5.79 -22.09 8.92
N SER A 46 6.87 -22.77 9.33
CA SER A 46 6.85 -24.20 9.60
C SER A 46 5.84 -24.54 10.71
N ASP A 47 5.78 -23.75 11.78
CA ASP A 47 4.78 -23.92 12.84
C ASP A 47 3.36 -23.68 12.33
N MET A 48 3.17 -22.69 11.46
CA MET A 48 1.88 -22.44 10.82
C MET A 48 1.42 -23.64 9.97
N SER A 49 2.34 -24.35 9.31
CA SER A 49 2.03 -25.57 8.57
C SER A 49 1.53 -26.71 9.48
N GLN A 50 1.95 -26.72 10.74
CA GLN A 50 1.46 -27.68 11.73
C GLN A 50 -0.01 -27.44 12.08
N PHE A 51 -0.47 -26.18 12.09
CA PHE A 51 -1.90 -25.86 12.22
C PHE A 51 -2.72 -26.42 11.07
N CYS A 52 -2.18 -26.39 9.85
CA CYS A 52 -2.85 -26.98 8.68
C CYS A 52 -3.00 -28.51 8.78
N LYS A 53 -2.04 -29.21 9.40
CA LYS A 53 -2.16 -30.64 9.70
C LYS A 53 -3.24 -30.94 10.75
N ARG A 54 -3.43 -30.05 11.73
CA ARG A 54 -4.44 -30.20 12.81
C ARG A 54 -5.84 -29.73 12.42
N GLN A 55 -5.96 -28.71 11.58
CA GLN A 55 -7.23 -28.17 11.09
C GLN A 55 -7.16 -27.88 9.59
N PRO A 56 -7.48 -28.86 8.73
CA PRO A 56 -7.33 -28.72 7.28
C PRO A 56 -8.29 -27.67 6.68
N ALA A 57 -9.50 -27.51 7.25
CA ALA A 57 -10.49 -26.55 6.76
C ALA A 57 -10.00 -25.09 6.81
N ALA A 58 -9.24 -24.71 7.85
CA ALA A 58 -8.67 -23.36 7.95
C ALA A 58 -7.61 -23.09 6.87
N CYS A 59 -6.84 -24.13 6.52
CA CYS A 59 -5.80 -24.02 5.49
C CYS A 59 -6.39 -24.01 4.08
N GLU A 60 -7.48 -24.75 3.83
CA GLU A 60 -8.21 -24.73 2.56
C GLU A 60 -8.81 -23.35 2.28
N VAL A 61 -9.59 -22.82 3.22
CA VAL A 61 -10.20 -21.47 3.08
C VAL A 61 -9.12 -20.39 3.02
N GLY A 62 -8.08 -20.51 3.86
CA GLY A 62 -6.94 -19.59 3.86
C GLY A 62 -6.16 -19.60 2.55
N GLY A 63 -5.92 -20.79 1.98
CA GLY A 63 -5.24 -20.97 0.70
C GLY A 63 -6.02 -20.37 -0.46
N GLN A 64 -7.33 -20.63 -0.53
CA GLN A 64 -8.21 -20.04 -1.54
C GLN A 64 -8.23 -18.51 -1.46
N ALA A 65 -8.34 -17.95 -0.25
CA ALA A 65 -8.29 -16.52 -0.04
C ALA A 65 -6.93 -15.93 -0.44
N ALA A 66 -5.82 -16.58 -0.06
CA ALA A 66 -4.47 -16.16 -0.40
C ALA A 66 -4.22 -16.16 -1.91
N THR A 67 -4.70 -17.17 -2.65
CA THR A 67 -4.58 -17.21 -4.11
C THR A 67 -5.31 -16.06 -4.79
N VAL A 68 -6.56 -15.77 -4.38
CA VAL A 68 -7.35 -14.68 -4.97
C VAL A 68 -6.69 -13.33 -4.68
N ILE A 69 -6.24 -13.11 -3.45
CA ILE A 69 -5.53 -11.88 -3.07
C ILE A 69 -4.22 -11.76 -3.85
N GLY A 70 -3.45 -12.85 -3.96
CA GLY A 70 -2.17 -12.90 -4.69
C GLY A 70 -2.31 -12.58 -6.16
N GLN A 71 -3.31 -13.15 -6.84
CA GLN A 71 -3.59 -12.84 -8.25
C GLN A 71 -3.94 -11.36 -8.45
N ARG A 72 -4.80 -10.80 -7.58
CA ARG A 72 -5.16 -9.37 -7.62
C ARG A 72 -3.96 -8.47 -7.34
N ALA A 73 -3.13 -8.84 -6.36
CA ALA A 73 -1.91 -8.11 -6.03
C ALA A 73 -0.92 -8.10 -7.21
N GLN A 74 -0.71 -9.24 -7.87
CA GLN A 74 0.16 -9.34 -9.03
C GLN A 74 -0.36 -8.53 -10.22
N GLN A 75 -1.67 -8.57 -10.49
CA GLN A 75 -2.30 -7.75 -11.53
C GLN A 75 -2.18 -6.25 -11.23
N GLY A 76 -2.39 -5.85 -9.97
CA GLY A 76 -2.22 -4.47 -9.52
C GLY A 76 -0.77 -4.00 -9.67
N ALA A 77 0.20 -4.82 -9.24
CA ALA A 77 1.62 -4.53 -9.38
C ALA A 77 2.04 -4.38 -10.85
N ARG A 78 1.55 -5.26 -11.74
CA ARG A 78 1.80 -5.16 -13.19
C ARG A 78 1.26 -3.87 -13.79
N LYS A 79 0.02 -3.49 -13.46
CA LYS A 79 -0.57 -2.23 -13.93
C LYS A 79 0.20 -1.01 -13.44
N LEU A 80 0.60 -1.00 -12.16
CA LEU A 80 1.38 0.09 -11.59
C LEU A 80 2.76 0.20 -12.26
N TYR A 81 3.41 -0.94 -12.51
CA TYR A 81 4.69 -1.00 -13.21
C TYR A 81 4.59 -0.50 -14.66
N GLN A 82 3.53 -0.86 -15.37
CA GLN A 82 3.24 -0.35 -16.72
C GLN A 82 3.08 1.19 -16.70
N ILE A 83 2.27 1.75 -15.81
CA ILE A 83 2.09 3.21 -15.70
C ILE A 83 3.42 3.94 -15.43
N ILE A 84 4.25 3.40 -14.54
CA ILE A 84 5.57 3.99 -14.22
C ILE A 84 6.52 3.87 -15.41
N THR A 85 6.49 2.76 -16.14
CA THR A 85 7.36 2.50 -17.29
C THR A 85 6.93 3.32 -18.51
N ASP A 86 5.62 3.41 -18.78
CA ASP A 86 5.03 4.19 -19.86
C ASP A 86 5.29 5.69 -19.67
N LYS A 87 5.16 6.21 -18.43
CA LYS A 87 5.57 7.59 -18.08
C LYS A 87 7.08 7.84 -18.19
N LYS A 88 7.91 6.79 -18.17
CA LYS A 88 9.36 6.89 -18.22
C LYS A 88 9.93 6.80 -19.64
N SER A 89 9.10 6.57 -20.65
CA SER A 89 9.50 6.82 -22.03
C SER A 89 9.75 8.33 -22.20
N PRO A 90 10.99 8.76 -22.52
CA PRO A 90 11.34 10.17 -22.49
C PRO A 90 10.75 10.81 -23.74
N ASP A 91 9.99 11.89 -23.59
CA ASP A 91 10.12 13.07 -24.44
C ASP A 91 9.30 14.24 -23.89
N HIS A 92 10.07 15.23 -23.43
CA HIS A 92 9.88 16.66 -23.51
C HIS A 92 8.52 17.33 -23.21
N THR A 93 8.62 18.30 -22.31
CA THR A 93 7.78 19.50 -22.13
C THR A 93 6.35 19.30 -21.63
N SER A 94 6.09 19.64 -20.36
CA SER A 94 5.51 20.94 -20.04
C SER A 94 5.32 21.09 -18.53
N SER A 95 5.41 22.33 -18.11
CA SER A 95 5.24 22.88 -16.78
C SER A 95 3.94 22.42 -16.09
N ILE A 96 4.01 22.21 -14.77
CA ILE A 96 3.12 22.73 -13.70
C ILE A 96 3.19 21.78 -12.49
N GLY A 97 3.68 22.33 -11.37
CA GLY A 97 3.27 22.01 -9.99
C GLY A 97 3.35 20.57 -9.53
N GLY A 98 4.43 20.25 -8.79
CA GLY A 98 4.47 19.04 -7.98
C GLY A 98 3.57 19.20 -6.75
N ASN A 99 2.58 18.30 -6.64
CA ASN A 99 1.91 18.01 -5.39
C ASN A 99 1.74 16.48 -5.32
N GLU A 100 2.61 15.89 -4.51
CA GLU A 100 2.49 14.56 -3.97
C GLU A 100 1.13 14.45 -3.27
N ASP A 101 0.32 13.46 -3.66
CA ASP A 101 -0.68 12.77 -2.81
C ASP A 101 -1.52 11.85 -3.69
N VAL A 102 -0.97 10.67 -4.04
CA VAL A 102 -1.77 9.57 -4.57
C VAL A 102 -1.56 8.36 -3.67
N ALA A 103 -2.23 8.38 -2.52
CA ALA A 103 -2.44 7.21 -1.68
C ALA A 103 -3.93 7.06 -1.35
N VAL A 104 -4.64 6.34 -2.22
CA VAL A 104 -5.67 5.35 -1.88
C VAL A 104 -6.69 5.78 -0.81
N SER A 105 -7.84 6.34 -1.23
CA SER A 105 -9.19 6.02 -0.71
C SER A 105 -10.28 6.89 -1.35
N LEU A 106 -10.69 6.62 -2.61
CA LEU A 106 -11.95 7.16 -3.15
C LEU A 106 -12.71 6.19 -4.08
N ALA A 107 -12.43 4.88 -4.03
CA ALA A 107 -13.31 3.89 -4.66
C ALA A 107 -14.51 3.62 -3.73
N GLY A 108 -15.47 4.55 -3.70
CA GLY A 108 -16.69 4.41 -2.90
C GLY A 108 -17.51 5.68 -2.65
N MET A 109 -17.07 6.85 -3.12
CA MET A 109 -17.93 8.04 -3.11
C MET A 109 -18.46 8.26 -4.52
N ALA A 110 -19.79 8.30 -4.65
CA ALA A 110 -20.47 8.88 -5.81
C ALA A 110 -19.80 10.22 -6.18
N PRO A 111 -19.84 10.64 -7.45
CA PRO A 111 -19.36 11.97 -7.85
C PRO A 111 -19.99 12.99 -6.89
N ARG A 112 -19.17 13.62 -6.06
CA ARG A 112 -19.64 14.68 -5.13
C ARG A 112 -19.96 15.97 -5.87
N ASP A 113 -19.78 15.95 -7.18
CA ASP A 113 -19.96 17.06 -8.07
C ASP A 113 -21.11 16.72 -9.02
N THR A 114 -22.27 17.31 -8.71
CA THR A 114 -23.48 17.25 -9.56
C THR A 114 -23.59 18.47 -10.46
N LEU A 115 -22.62 19.40 -10.38
CA LEU A 115 -22.61 20.60 -11.20
C LEU A 115 -22.13 20.26 -12.60
N THR A 116 -22.92 20.64 -13.59
CA THR A 116 -22.52 20.58 -15.00
C THR A 116 -21.68 21.81 -15.33
N VAL A 117 -20.93 21.77 -16.45
CA VAL A 117 -20.12 22.92 -16.91
C VAL A 117 -21.00 24.16 -17.13
N ASP A 118 -22.26 23.96 -17.50
CA ASP A 118 -23.23 25.04 -17.69
C ASP A 118 -23.64 25.70 -16.36
N ASP A 119 -23.70 24.95 -15.26
CA ASP A 119 -24.02 25.49 -13.93
C ASP A 119 -22.92 26.42 -13.40
N LEU A 120 -21.68 26.23 -13.84
CA LEU A 120 -20.53 27.07 -13.45
C LEU A 120 -20.56 28.46 -14.12
N ASN A 121 -21.38 28.64 -15.16
CA ASN A 121 -21.46 29.87 -15.94
C ASN A 121 -22.72 30.71 -15.63
N ALA A 122 -23.38 30.49 -14.48
CA ALA A 122 -24.61 31.20 -14.14
C ALA A 122 -24.42 32.73 -14.15
N GLU A 123 -25.23 33.43 -14.95
CA GLU A 123 -25.25 34.89 -14.98
C GLU A 123 -25.90 35.44 -13.70
N TRP A 124 -25.29 36.45 -13.09
CA TRP A 124 -25.77 37.03 -11.85
C TRP A 124 -26.87 38.07 -12.13
N HIS A 125 -28.07 37.88 -11.55
CA HIS A 125 -29.17 38.84 -11.66
C HIS A 125 -29.30 39.71 -10.39
N VAL A 126 -29.45 41.02 -10.59
CA VAL A 126 -29.73 41.99 -9.53
C VAL A 126 -31.21 41.90 -9.14
N PRO A 127 -31.56 41.88 -7.83
CA PRO A 127 -32.96 41.94 -7.40
C PRO A 127 -33.63 43.27 -7.82
N PRO A 128 -34.94 43.26 -8.16
CA PRO A 128 -35.64 44.47 -8.57
C PRO A 128 -35.68 45.49 -7.42
N ALA A 129 -35.41 46.75 -7.75
CA ALA A 129 -35.49 47.86 -6.81
C ALA A 129 -36.94 48.08 -6.33
N PRO A 130 -37.14 48.49 -5.06
CA PRO A 130 -38.47 48.72 -4.47
C PRO A 130 -39.23 49.90 -5.09
#